data_AF-A0A9X4H7U9-F1
#
_entry.id   AF-A0A9X4H7U9-F1
#
_cell.length_a   1.000
_cell.length_b   1.000
_cell.length_c   1.000
_cell.angle_alpha   90.00
_cell.angle_beta   90.00
_cell.angle_gamma   90.00
#
_symmetry.space_group_name_H-M   'P 1'
#
loop_
_entity.id
_entity.type
_entity.pdbx_description
1 polymer ?
#
loop_
_entity_poly.entity_id
_entity_poly.type
_entity_poly.pdbx_seq_one_letter_code
_entity_poly.pdbx_strand_id
1 'polypeptide(L)'
;MDTFDRTQLSPKWQFRFDFFDRHGGPKEPAYKEALKTLPFGEKVKVGMNFYAFFFGVIYFFIIGLWRKALSLIGISLVLSIVASFLPAAFQNVLWLPLSLLTGMIANYAYYLDKVKGSTSWNPFEGMRWI
;
A
#
# COMPACT_ATOMS: atom_id res chain seq x y z
N MET A 1 11.25 -20.70 6.54
CA MET A 1 9.95 -21.40 6.35
C MET A 1 8.89 -20.32 6.30
N ASP A 2 8.16 -20.20 5.20
CA ASP A 2 6.98 -19.33 5.16
C ASP A 2 5.95 -19.88 6.13
N THR A 3 5.70 -19.16 7.23
CA THR A 3 4.72 -19.55 8.26
C THR A 3 3.28 -19.24 7.86
N PHE A 4 3.09 -18.66 6.67
CA PHE A 4 1.79 -18.22 6.16
C PHE A 4 1.37 -19.09 4.98
N ASP A 5 0.26 -19.81 5.13
CA ASP A 5 -0.34 -20.62 4.07
C ASP A 5 -1.01 -19.73 3.01
N ARG A 6 -0.35 -19.62 1.85
CA ARG A 6 -0.77 -18.77 0.74
C ARG A 6 -1.86 -19.40 -0.13
N THR A 7 -2.14 -20.69 0.03
CA THR A 7 -3.15 -21.39 -0.80
C THR A 7 -4.56 -20.85 -0.57
N GLN A 8 -4.79 -20.24 0.60
CA GLN A 8 -6.05 -19.61 0.97
C GLN A 8 -6.23 -18.21 0.35
N LEU A 9 -5.17 -17.62 -0.21
CA LEU A 9 -5.26 -16.32 -0.88
C LEU A 9 -5.87 -16.46 -2.26
N SER A 10 -6.56 -15.42 -2.72
CA SER A 10 -7.02 -15.37 -4.11
C SER A 10 -5.84 -15.40 -5.09
N PRO A 11 -6.03 -15.87 -6.34
CA PRO A 11 -4.97 -15.88 -7.35
C PRO A 11 -4.33 -14.50 -7.57
N LYS A 12 -5.11 -13.43 -7.41
CA LYS A 12 -4.61 -12.04 -7.50
C LYS A 12 -3.60 -11.73 -6.38
N TRP A 13 -3.85 -12.20 -5.16
CA TRP A 13 -2.94 -12.00 -4.03
C TRP A 13 -1.71 -12.89 -4.12
N GLN A 14 -1.88 -14.15 -4.52
CA GLN A 14 -0.75 -15.05 -4.79
C GLN A 14 0.21 -14.44 -5.82
N PHE A 15 -0.32 -13.96 -6.96
CA PHE A 15 0.48 -13.27 -7.98
C PHE A 15 1.28 -12.09 -7.43
N ARG A 16 0.67 -11.24 -6.59
CA ARG A 16 1.35 -10.09 -5.99
C ARG A 16 2.48 -10.54 -5.07
N PHE A 17 2.22 -11.54 -4.22
CA PHE A 17 3.19 -12.01 -3.24
C PHE A 17 4.37 -12.71 -3.92
N ASP A 18 4.10 -13.54 -4.92
CA ASP A 18 5.13 -14.20 -5.72
C ASP A 18 6.01 -13.18 -6.48
N PHE A 19 5.42 -12.08 -6.96
CA PHE A 19 6.18 -11.00 -7.56
C PHE A 19 7.15 -10.37 -6.54
N PHE A 20 6.66 -10.06 -5.33
CA PHE A 20 7.51 -9.47 -4.28
C PHE A 20 8.59 -10.42 -3.75
N ASP A 21 8.33 -11.73 -3.69
CA ASP A 21 9.38 -12.70 -3.32
C ASP A 21 10.52 -12.74 -4.33
N ARG A 22 10.19 -12.73 -5.62
CA ARG A 22 11.20 -12.85 -6.69
C ARG A 22 11.99 -11.57 -6.90
N HIS A 23 11.36 -10.41 -6.69
CA HIS A 23 11.93 -9.12 -7.11
C HIS A 23 12.11 -8.11 -5.98
N GLY A 24 11.69 -8.45 -4.77
CA GLY A 24 11.71 -7.56 -3.62
C GLY A 24 10.61 -6.51 -3.64
N GLY A 25 10.71 -5.56 -2.72
CA GLY A 25 9.76 -4.46 -2.58
C GLY A 25 10.05 -3.26 -3.46
N PRO A 26 9.17 -2.24 -3.45
CA PRO A 26 9.30 -1.04 -4.29
C PRO A 26 10.62 -0.27 -4.13
N LYS A 27 11.33 -0.42 -3.00
CA LYS A 27 12.66 0.15 -2.77
C LYS A 27 13.78 -0.53 -3.57
N GLU A 28 13.61 -1.79 -3.93
CA GLU A 28 14.65 -2.58 -4.59
C GLU A 28 14.78 -2.24 -6.08
N PRO A 29 16.00 -2.16 -6.63
CA PRO A 29 16.19 -1.92 -8.07
C PRO A 29 15.54 -3.01 -8.94
N ALA A 30 15.59 -4.26 -8.49
CA ALA A 30 15.02 -5.41 -9.20
C ALA A 30 13.50 -5.30 -9.37
N TYR A 31 12.79 -4.72 -8.40
CA TYR A 31 11.34 -4.47 -8.49
C TYR A 31 10.99 -3.63 -9.72
N LYS A 32 11.71 -2.52 -9.93
CA LYS A 32 11.42 -1.58 -11.03
C LYS A 32 11.70 -2.22 -12.38
N GLU A 33 12.80 -2.95 -12.51
CA GLU A 33 13.14 -3.63 -13.77
C GLU A 33 12.15 -4.76 -14.09
N ALA A 34 11.75 -5.57 -13.09
CA ALA A 34 10.73 -6.60 -13.27
C ALA A 34 9.35 -5.99 -13.58
N LEU A 35 8.99 -4.87 -12.96
CA LEU A 35 7.71 -4.22 -13.24
C LEU A 35 7.64 -3.72 -14.70
N LYS A 36 8.76 -3.35 -15.32
CA LYS A 36 8.78 -2.92 -16.73
C LYS A 36 8.45 -4.04 -17.71
N THR A 37 8.79 -5.29 -17.39
CA THR A 37 8.61 -6.44 -18.28
C THR A 37 7.17 -6.98 -18.28
N LEU A 38 6.39 -6.68 -17.23
CA LEU A 38 4.99 -7.10 -17.15
C LEU A 38 4.09 -6.43 -18.19
N PRO A 39 2.99 -7.05 -18.63
CA PRO A 39 1.91 -6.37 -19.34
C PRO A 39 1.25 -5.27 -18.48
N PHE A 40 0.66 -4.25 -19.10
CA PHE A 40 0.09 -3.09 -18.39
C PHE A 40 -0.88 -3.48 -17.25
N GLY A 41 -1.80 -4.40 -17.50
CA GLY A 41 -2.78 -4.84 -16.49
C GLY A 41 -2.11 -5.48 -15.26
N GLU A 42 -1.00 -6.18 -15.44
CA GLU A 42 -0.25 -6.78 -14.35
C GLU A 42 0.60 -5.76 -13.59
N LYS A 43 1.18 -4.78 -14.29
CA LYS A 43 1.82 -3.62 -13.63
C LYS A 43 0.85 -2.93 -12.67
N VAL A 44 -0.36 -2.65 -13.14
CA VAL A 44 -1.42 -2.04 -12.31
C VAL A 44 -1.84 -2.98 -11.18
N LYS A 45 -1.95 -4.28 -11.44
CA LYS A 45 -2.30 -5.29 -10.43
C LYS A 45 -1.32 -5.32 -9.25
N VAL A 46 -0.01 -5.20 -9.52
CA VAL A 46 1.05 -5.13 -8.50
C VAL A 46 1.09 -3.75 -7.84
N GLY A 47 1.12 -2.69 -8.65
CA GLY A 47 1.38 -1.32 -8.19
C GLY A 47 0.19 -0.62 -7.56
N MET A 48 -1.04 -1.09 -7.76
CA MET A 48 -2.25 -0.42 -7.28
C MET A 48 -3.24 -1.40 -6.65
N ASN A 49 -3.85 -0.99 -5.55
CA ASN A 49 -5.00 -1.65 -4.95
C ASN A 49 -6.22 -0.73 -5.01
N PHE A 50 -7.14 -1.02 -5.94
CA PHE A 50 -8.34 -0.21 -6.12
C PHE A 50 -9.26 -0.20 -4.89
N TYR A 51 -9.32 -1.28 -4.11
CA TYR A 51 -10.09 -1.27 -2.87
C TYR A 51 -9.48 -0.31 -1.85
N ALA A 52 -8.15 -0.33 -1.69
CA ALA A 52 -7.49 0.66 -0.84
C ALA A 52 -7.63 2.09 -1.37
N PHE A 53 -7.57 2.29 -2.68
CA PHE A 53 -7.74 3.61 -3.30
C PHE A 53 -9.12 4.23 -3.00
N PHE A 54 -10.20 3.47 -3.16
CA PHE A 54 -11.56 3.97 -2.94
C PHE A 54 -12.00 3.95 -1.48
N PHE A 55 -11.59 2.95 -0.70
CA PHE A 55 -12.05 2.75 0.68
C PHE A 55 -11.01 3.14 1.75
N GLY A 56 -9.80 3.54 1.34
CA GLY A 56 -8.76 4.08 2.20
C GLY A 56 -8.43 3.18 3.40
N VAL A 57 -8.40 3.78 4.60
CA VAL A 57 -8.06 3.12 5.86
C VAL A 57 -9.06 2.02 6.26
N ILE A 58 -10.32 2.10 5.82
CA ILE A 58 -11.32 1.07 6.09
C ILE A 58 -10.87 -0.27 5.49
N TYR A 59 -10.36 -0.23 4.24
CA TYR A 59 -9.84 -1.43 3.61
C TYR A 59 -8.59 -1.99 4.31
N PHE A 60 -7.74 -1.13 4.87
CA PHE A 60 -6.59 -1.59 5.65
C PHE A 60 -7.02 -2.40 6.87
N PHE A 61 -8.10 -2.00 7.56
CA PHE A 61 -8.66 -2.80 8.64
C PHE A 61 -9.20 -4.15 8.13
N ILE A 62 -9.90 -4.17 6.99
CA ILE A 62 -10.44 -5.40 6.40
C ILE A 62 -9.34 -6.44 6.14
N ILE A 63 -8.19 -6.02 5.61
CA ILE A 63 -7.05 -6.92 5.33
C ILE A 63 -6.11 -7.09 6.53
N GLY A 64 -6.46 -6.56 7.72
CA GLY A 64 -5.73 -6.77 8.97
C GLY A 64 -4.52 -5.85 9.20
N LEU A 65 -4.34 -4.80 8.40
CA LEU A 65 -3.25 -3.81 8.53
C LEU A 65 -3.57 -2.71 9.56
N TRP A 66 -4.08 -3.09 10.74
CA TRP A 66 -4.63 -2.14 11.72
C TRP A 66 -3.60 -1.10 12.22
N ARG A 67 -2.33 -1.47 12.43
CA ARG A 67 -1.27 -0.53 12.86
C ARG A 67 -1.07 0.60 11.86
N LYS A 68 -0.93 0.23 10.58
CA LYS A 68 -0.75 1.18 9.48
C LYS A 68 -2.02 1.99 9.23
N ALA A 69 -3.21 1.40 9.43
CA ALA A 69 -4.48 2.12 9.37
C ALA A 69 -4.56 3.23 10.43
N LEU A 70 -4.19 2.95 11.69
CA LEU A 70 -4.14 3.95 12.76
C LEU A 70 -3.14 5.06 12.46
N SER A 71 -1.95 4.72 11.96
CA SER A 71 -0.97 5.73 11.53
C SER A 71 -1.49 6.64 10.42
N LEU A 72 -2.18 6.07 9.42
CA LEU A 72 -2.81 6.83 8.34
C LEU A 72 -3.92 7.75 8.86
N ILE A 73 -4.71 7.32 9.85
CA ILE A 73 -5.69 8.17 10.52
C ILE A 73 -4.99 9.36 11.21
N GLY A 74 -3.91 9.10 11.95
CA GLY A 74 -3.12 10.14 12.60
C GLY A 74 -2.54 11.16 11.59
N ILE A 75 -1.98 10.67 10.48
CA ILE A 75 -1.49 11.52 9.38
C ILE A 75 -2.63 12.36 8.80
N SER A 76 -3.77 11.75 8.49
CA SER A 76 -4.93 12.45 7.96
C SER A 76 -5.42 13.54 8.91
N LEU A 77 -5.46 13.29 10.22
CA LEU A 77 -5.85 14.29 11.22
C LEU A 77 -4.89 15.49 11.23
N VAL A 78 -3.58 15.24 11.23
CA VAL A 78 -2.57 16.31 11.17
C VAL A 78 -2.72 17.12 9.88
N LEU A 79 -2.91 16.44 8.74
CA LEU A 79 -3.13 17.10 7.46
C LEU A 79 -4.42 17.93 7.44
N SER A 80 -5.51 17.45 8.04
CA SER A 80 -6.76 18.21 8.17
C SER A 80 -6.59 19.47 9.02
N ILE A 81 -5.82 19.39 10.12
CA ILE A 81 -5.49 20.57 10.94
C ILE A 81 -4.69 21.58 10.10
N VAL A 82 -3.65 21.14 9.40
CA VAL A 82 -2.85 22.02 8.53
C VAL A 82 -3.73 22.65 7.43
N ALA A 83 -4.60 21.84 6.81
CA ALA A 83 -5.51 22.32 5.77
C ALA A 83 -6.53 23.34 6.27
N SER A 84 -6.91 23.30 7.56
CA SER A 84 -7.86 24.27 8.12
C SER A 84 -7.32 25.72 8.11
N PHE A 85 -5.99 25.90 8.03
CA PHE A 85 -5.35 27.20 7.88
C PHE A 85 -5.17 27.63 6.42
N LEU A 86 -5.51 26.78 5.45
CA LEU A 86 -5.40 27.08 4.02
C LEU A 86 -6.71 27.65 3.47
N PRO A 87 -6.67 28.43 2.37
CA PRO A 87 -7.88 28.86 1.67
C PRO A 87 -8.74 27.67 1.28
N ALA A 88 -10.07 27.84 1.28
CA ALA A 88 -11.05 26.77 1.04
C ALA A 88 -10.78 25.98 -0.26
N ALA A 89 -10.25 26.64 -1.30
CA ALA A 89 -9.87 26.00 -2.56
C ALA A 89 -8.84 24.85 -2.40
N PHE A 90 -8.03 24.86 -1.32
CA PHE A 90 -7.00 23.86 -1.06
C PHE A 90 -7.42 22.77 -0.08
N GLN A 91 -8.57 22.91 0.60
CA GLN A 91 -8.99 21.97 1.65
C GLN A 91 -9.31 20.57 1.10
N ASN A 92 -9.83 20.49 -0.13
CA ASN A 92 -10.15 19.21 -0.78
C ASN A 92 -8.99 18.59 -1.56
N VAL A 93 -7.88 19.32 -1.74
CA VAL A 93 -6.76 18.88 -2.59
C VAL A 93 -6.00 17.71 -1.98
N LEU A 94 -6.08 17.52 -0.66
CA LEU A 94 -5.34 16.48 0.06
C LEU A 94 -5.96 15.07 -0.06
N TRP A 95 -7.24 14.98 -0.40
CA TRP A 95 -7.94 13.70 -0.40
C TRP A 95 -7.49 12.76 -1.52
N LEU A 96 -7.40 13.26 -2.75
CA LEU A 96 -7.01 12.43 -3.90
C LEU A 96 -5.57 11.87 -3.75
N PRO A 97 -4.55 12.66 -3.36
CA PRO A 97 -3.22 12.11 -3.06
C PRO A 97 -3.21 11.07 -1.95
N LEU A 98 -3.98 11.24 -0.87
CA LEU A 98 -4.07 10.26 0.21
C LEU A 98 -4.71 8.94 -0.27
N SER A 99 -5.78 9.01 -1.05
CA SER A 99 -6.39 7.84 -1.70
C SER A 99 -5.40 7.14 -2.63
N LEU A 100 -4.66 7.88 -3.46
CA LEU A 100 -3.63 7.31 -4.32
C LEU A 100 -2.53 6.62 -3.51
N LEU A 101 -2.04 7.25 -2.45
CA LEU A 101 -1.01 6.68 -1.58
C LEU A 101 -1.46 5.38 -0.93
N THR A 102 -2.66 5.35 -0.34
CA THR A 102 -3.19 4.12 0.27
C THR A 102 -3.35 3.00 -0.77
N GLY A 103 -3.81 3.33 -1.98
CA GLY A 103 -3.85 2.43 -3.13
C GLY A 103 -2.50 1.83 -3.50
N MET A 104 -1.45 2.66 -3.55
CA MET A 104 -0.10 2.23 -3.97
C MET A 104 0.62 1.38 -2.91
N ILE A 105 0.43 1.67 -1.63
CA ILE A 105 1.19 1.00 -0.56
C ILE A 105 0.54 -0.30 -0.07
N ALA A 106 -0.78 -0.45 -0.20
CA ALA A 106 -1.53 -1.55 0.42
C ALA A 106 -1.03 -2.95 0.03
N ASN A 107 -0.69 -3.18 -1.24
CA ASN A 107 -0.28 -4.50 -1.71
C ASN A 107 1.01 -4.97 -1.04
N TYR A 108 2.01 -4.09 -0.98
CA TYR A 108 3.30 -4.42 -0.38
C TYR A 108 3.23 -4.41 1.15
N ALA A 109 2.46 -3.50 1.74
CA ALA A 109 2.22 -3.50 3.18
C ALA A 109 1.57 -4.82 3.65
N TYR A 110 0.63 -5.36 2.87
CA TYR A 110 0.01 -6.66 3.17
C TYR A 110 1.00 -7.82 3.05
N TYR A 111 1.88 -7.79 2.05
CA TYR A 111 2.96 -8.76 1.91
C TYR A 111 3.92 -8.70 3.11
N LEU A 112 4.32 -7.51 3.56
CA LEU A 112 5.19 -7.35 4.72
C LEU A 112 4.55 -7.90 6.00
N ASP A 113 3.25 -7.67 6.23
CA ASP A 113 2.53 -8.23 7.38
C ASP A 113 2.45 -9.76 7.34
N LYS A 114 2.00 -10.34 6.21
CA LYS A 114 1.73 -11.78 6.11
C LYS A 114 2.96 -12.64 5.90
N VAL A 115 3.89 -12.18 5.07
CA VAL A 115 5.05 -12.98 4.66
C VAL A 115 6.28 -12.65 5.51
N LYS A 116 6.48 -11.36 5.83
CA LYS A 116 7.66 -10.92 6.61
C LYS A 116 7.37 -10.73 8.10
N GLY A 117 6.12 -10.87 8.54
CA GLY A 117 5.73 -10.70 9.94
C GLY A 117 5.95 -9.27 10.47
N SER A 118 5.92 -8.25 9.59
CA SER A 118 6.22 -6.87 10.00
C SER A 118 5.19 -6.34 10.99
N THR A 119 5.68 -5.83 12.12
CA THR A 119 4.88 -5.15 13.16
C THR A 119 5.00 -3.62 13.08
N SER A 120 5.57 -3.09 12.00
CA SER A 120 5.82 -1.66 11.84
C SER A 120 4.53 -0.84 11.71
N TRP A 121 4.54 0.33 12.36
CA TRP A 121 3.50 1.35 12.29
C TRP A 121 3.67 2.29 11.10
N ASN A 122 4.81 2.27 10.40
CA ASN A 122 5.02 3.12 9.24
C ASN A 122 4.20 2.60 8.04
N PRO A 123 3.18 3.32 7.54
CA PRO A 123 2.40 2.87 6.39
C PRO A 123 3.22 2.84 5.09
N PHE A 124 4.34 3.57 5.06
CA PHE A 124 5.22 3.75 3.92
C PHE A 124 6.45 2.83 3.94
N GLU A 125 6.43 1.79 4.78
CA GLU A 125 7.53 0.83 4.95
C GLU A 125 7.94 0.17 3.62
N GLY A 126 9.23 0.24 3.29
CA GLY A 126 9.82 -0.36 2.10
C GLY A 126 9.37 0.23 0.77
N MET A 127 8.70 1.39 0.80
CA MET A 127 8.40 2.19 -0.39
C MET A 127 9.61 3.04 -0.79
N ARG A 128 9.73 3.33 -2.09
CA ARG A 128 10.69 4.28 -2.62
C ARG A 128 10.02 5.64 -2.81
N TRP A 129 10.50 6.62 -2.06
CA TRP A 129 10.04 8.00 -2.18
C TRP A 129 11.15 8.79 -2.87
N ILE A 130 11.02 8.88 -4.20
CA ILE A 130 11.97 9.56 -5.12
C ILE A 130 13.27 8.73 -5.31
#